data_AF-W1XSB2-F1
#
_entry.id   AF-W1XSB2-F1
#
_cell.length_a   1.000
_cell.length_b   1.000
_cell.length_c   1.000
_cell.angle_alpha   90.00
_cell.angle_beta   90.00
_cell.angle_gamma   90.00
#
_symmetry.space_group_name_H-M   'P 1'
#
loop_
_entity.id
_entity.type
_entity.pdbx_description
1 polymer ?
#
loop_
_entity_poly.entity_id
_entity_poly.type
_entity_poly.pdbx_seq_one_letter_code
_entity_poly.pdbx_strand_id
1 'polypeptide(L)'
;HMVMIFRGKGQVLLGDEIHDVETGDFIEIPGKTIHQFRANKGDYIGFLCLVNQDRDKVKLLSPEEMEMLRANPKIKEFLESC
;
A
#
# COMPACT_ATOMS: atom_id res chain seq x y z
N HIS A 1 -10.49 -3.00 3.42
CA HIS A 1 -10.61 -1.53 3.62
C HIS A 1 -11.00 -0.91 2.29
N MET A 2 -11.65 0.25 2.30
CA MET A 2 -11.92 1.02 1.09
C MET A 2 -11.14 2.33 1.16
N VAL A 3 -10.27 2.57 0.18
CA VAL A 3 -9.40 3.75 0.15
C VAL A 3 -9.73 4.58 -1.09
N MET A 4 -9.86 5.89 -0.92
CA MET A 4 -9.96 6.84 -2.03
C MET A 4 -8.80 7.82 -1.95
N ILE A 5 -8.03 7.96 -3.03
CA ILE A 5 -7.00 8.98 -3.09
C ILE A 5 -7.67 10.34 -3.25
N PHE A 6 -7.41 11.22 -2.29
CA PHE A 6 -8.02 12.54 -2.20
C PHE A 6 -7.06 13.65 -2.62
N ARG A 7 -5.75 13.42 -2.59
CA ARG A 7 -4.75 14.42 -2.95
C ARG A 7 -3.45 13.79 -3.47
N GLY A 8 -2.94 14.37 -4.54
CA GLY A 8 -1.63 14.07 -5.11
C GLY A 8 -1.57 12.68 -5.74
N LYS A 9 -0.38 12.08 -5.72
CA LYS A 9 -0.08 10.81 -6.40
C LYS A 9 1.08 10.06 -5.76
N GLY A 10 1.15 8.76 -6.01
CA GLY A 10 2.17 7.88 -5.47
C GLY A 10 2.00 6.47 -5.99
N GLN A 11 2.36 5.50 -5.15
CA GLN A 11 2.18 4.08 -5.44
C GLN A 11 1.59 3.35 -4.24
N VAL A 12 0.87 2.26 -4.53
CA VAL A 12 0.41 1.29 -3.55
C VAL A 12 0.96 -0.10 -3.89
N LEU A 13 1.56 -0.75 -2.91
CA LEU A 13 1.75 -2.20 -2.90
C LEU A 13 0.44 -2.83 -2.44
N LEU A 14 -0.09 -3.78 -3.20
CA LEU A 14 -1.30 -4.55 -2.86
C LEU A 14 -1.05 -6.03 -3.16
N GLY A 15 -0.81 -6.81 -2.11
CA GLY A 15 -0.35 -8.18 -2.23
C GLY A 15 1.08 -8.21 -2.77
N ASP A 16 1.22 -8.66 -4.01
CA ASP A 16 2.46 -8.76 -4.77
C ASP A 16 2.52 -7.81 -5.98
N GLU A 17 1.52 -6.94 -6.14
CA GLU A 17 1.43 -5.98 -7.22
C GLU A 17 1.68 -4.54 -6.74
N ILE A 18 2.22 -3.73 -7.63
CA ILE A 18 2.43 -2.30 -7.40
C ILE A 18 1.63 -1.53 -8.44
N HIS A 19 0.80 -0.60 -7.96
CA HIS A 19 -0.04 0.25 -8.79
C HIS A 19 0.32 1.71 -8.58
N ASP A 20 0.44 2.46 -9.67
CA ASP A 20 0.45 3.92 -9.61
C ASP A 20 -0.96 4.38 -9.22
N VAL A 21 -1.03 5.38 -8.34
CA VAL A 21 -2.31 5.92 -7.85
C VAL A 21 -2.29 7.43 -7.85
N GLU A 22 -3.42 8.04 -8.18
CA GLU A 22 -3.63 9.48 -8.20
C GLU A 22 -5.03 9.87 -7.70
N THR A 23 -5.25 11.17 -7.55
CA THR A 23 -6.49 11.71 -6.99
C THR A 23 -7.71 11.23 -7.77
N GLY A 24 -8.70 10.67 -7.07
CA GLY A 24 -9.91 10.10 -7.64
C GLY A 24 -9.91 8.57 -7.71
N ASP A 25 -8.74 7.94 -7.60
CA ASP A 25 -8.65 6.48 -7.60
C ASP A 25 -9.31 5.87 -6.36
N PHE A 26 -9.96 4.73 -6.57
CA PHE A 26 -10.59 3.93 -5.53
C PHE A 26 -9.92 2.55 -5.45
N ILE A 27 -9.44 2.20 -4.26
CA ILE A 27 -8.71 0.99 -3.99
C ILE A 27 -9.47 0.17 -2.96
N GLU A 28 -9.81 -1.06 -3.32
CA GLU A 28 -10.24 -2.07 -2.37
C GLU A 28 -9.02 -2.84 -1.85
N ILE A 29 -8.90 -2.91 -0.54
CA ILE A 29 -7.85 -3.70 0.13
C ILE A 29 -8.52 -4.91 0.78
N PRO A 30 -8.38 -6.12 0.20
CA PRO A 30 -8.94 -7.33 0.78
C PRO A 30 -8.32 -7.65 2.15
N GLY A 31 -9.06 -8.40 2.97
CA GLY A 31 -8.57 -8.81 4.28
C GLY A 31 -7.32 -9.67 4.18
N LYS A 32 -6.35 -9.45 5.09
CA LYS A 32 -5.05 -10.15 5.15
C LYS A 32 -4.12 -9.92 3.94
N THR A 33 -4.45 -9.00 3.03
CA THR A 33 -3.57 -8.60 1.95
C THR A 33 -2.50 -7.64 2.46
N ILE A 34 -1.22 -7.90 2.14
CA ILE A 34 -0.12 -6.98 2.40
C ILE A 34 -0.38 -5.68 1.65
N HIS A 35 -0.28 -4.53 2.31
CA HIS A 35 -0.47 -3.26 1.63
C HIS A 35 0.37 -2.13 2.24
N GLN A 36 0.88 -1.26 1.37
CA GLN A 36 1.63 -0.07 1.76
C GLN A 36 1.48 1.02 0.70
N PHE A 37 1.25 2.26 1.13
CA PHE A 37 1.24 3.44 0.27
C PHE A 37 2.57 4.18 0.38
N ARG A 38 3.09 4.70 -0.75
CA ARG A 38 4.29 5.54 -0.80
C ARG A 38 4.05 6.78 -1.64
N ALA A 39 4.51 7.92 -1.15
CA ALA A 39 4.52 9.21 -1.84
C ALA A 39 5.81 9.37 -2.68
N ASN A 40 6.10 8.40 -3.55
CA ASN A 40 7.38 8.25 -4.27
C ASN A 40 7.32 8.74 -5.73
N LYS A 41 6.32 9.55 -6.08
CA LYS A 41 6.08 10.06 -7.44
C LYS A 41 6.19 11.59 -7.54
N GLY A 42 7.01 12.18 -6.66
CA GLY A 42 7.30 13.62 -6.65
C GLY A 42 6.14 14.50 -6.15
N ASP A 43 5.21 13.93 -5.40
CA ASP A 43 4.07 14.62 -4.78
C ASP A 43 3.70 13.93 -3.46
N TYR A 44 2.82 14.54 -2.68
CA TYR A 44 2.20 13.92 -1.51
C TYR A 44 1.17 12.87 -1.92
N ILE A 45 0.88 11.94 -1.00
CA ILE A 45 -0.31 11.08 -1.09
C ILE A 45 -1.23 11.35 0.10
N GLY A 46 -2.41 11.89 -0.18
CA GLY A 46 -3.48 12.05 0.79
C GLY A 46 -4.65 11.17 0.40
N PHE A 47 -5.17 10.38 1.34
CA PHE A 47 -6.26 9.46 1.07
C PHE A 47 -7.26 9.38 2.22
N LEU A 48 -8.50 9.07 1.88
CA LEU A 48 -9.56 8.73 2.82
C LEU A 48 -9.58 7.21 2.96
N CYS A 49 -9.57 6.71 4.20
CA CYS A 49 -9.55 5.27 4.48
C CYS A 49 -10.78 4.90 5.32
N LEU A 50 -11.70 4.16 4.72
CA LEU A 50 -12.87 3.60 5.39
C LEU A 50 -12.57 2.18 5.86
N VAL A 51 -12.78 1.97 7.16
CA VAL A 51 -12.60 0.70 7.86
C VAL A 51 -13.76 0.47 8.82
N ASN A 52 -13.97 -0.78 9.21
CA ASN A 52 -14.94 -1.12 10.24
C ASN A 52 -14.52 -0.55 11.60
N GLN A 53 -15.52 -0.17 12.41
CA GLN A 53 -15.32 0.26 13.79
C GLN A 53 -14.77 -0.88 14.65
N ASP A 54 -15.38 -2.05 14.54
CA ASP A 54 -14.88 -3.29 15.13
C ASP A 54 -13.98 -4.02 14.12
N ARG A 55 -12.71 -4.22 14.48
CA ARG A 55 -11.70 -4.86 13.62
C ARG A 55 -10.51 -5.41 14.41
N ASP A 56 -9.77 -6.30 13.78
CA ASP A 56 -8.53 -6.84 14.32
C ASP A 56 -7.39 -5.80 14.34
N LYS A 57 -6.33 -6.13 15.09
CA LYS A 57 -5.12 -5.31 15.16
C LYS A 57 -4.25 -5.55 13.92
N VAL A 58 -3.57 -4.50 13.49
CA VAL A 58 -2.55 -4.58 12.44
C VAL A 58 -1.50 -5.61 12.81
N LYS A 59 -1.17 -6.49 11.86
CA LYS A 59 -0.06 -7.44 11.95
C LYS A 59 1.07 -6.95 11.07
N LEU A 60 2.25 -6.82 11.65
CA LEU A 60 3.47 -6.60 10.89
C LEU A 60 3.98 -7.94 10.37
N LEU A 61 4.64 -7.89 9.22
CA LEU A 61 5.31 -9.05 8.66
C LEU A 61 6.47 -9.45 9.55
N SER A 62 6.69 -10.76 9.68
CA SER A 62 7.89 -11.30 10.29
C SER A 62 9.12 -10.97 9.43
N PRO A 63 10.35 -11.06 9.98
CA PRO A 63 11.56 -10.94 9.20
C PRO A 63 11.60 -11.89 7.99
N GLU A 64 11.17 -13.14 8.16
CA GLU A 64 11.13 -14.14 7.09
C GLU A 64 10.12 -13.75 5.99
N GLU A 65 8.93 -13.30 6.36
CA GLU A 65 7.91 -12.84 5.42
C GLU A 65 8.38 -11.60 4.64
N MET A 66 9.10 -10.68 5.31
CA MET A 66 9.70 -9.52 4.67
C MET A 66 10.76 -9.90 3.64
N GLU A 67 11.61 -10.89 3.94
CA GLU A 67 12.62 -11.38 3.00
C GLU A 67 11.97 -12.10 1.80
N MET A 68 10.90 -12.87 2.02
CA MET A 68 10.12 -13.46 0.93
C MET A 68 9.51 -12.38 0.03
N LEU A 69 8.97 -11.31 0.62
CA LEU A 69 8.38 -10.19 -0.13
C LEU A 69 9.44 -9.45 -0.97
N ARG A 70 10.64 -9.25 -0.42
CA ARG A 70 11.80 -8.64 -1.09
C ARG A 70 12.42 -9.49 -2.19
N ALA A 71 12.11 -10.79 -2.23
CA ALA A 71 12.58 -11.66 -3.31
C ALA A 71 12.01 -11.25 -4.68
N ASN A 72 10.86 -10.53 -4.71
CA ASN A 72 10.36 -9.90 -5.92
C ASN A 72 11.13 -8.58 -6.19
N PRO A 73 11.90 -8.47 -7.28
CA PRO A 73 12.72 -7.29 -7.55
C PRO A 73 11.91 -5.99 -7.65
N LYS A 74 10.69 -6.05 -8.19
CA LYS A 74 9.81 -4.87 -8.31
C LYS A 74 9.37 -4.38 -6.93
N ILE A 75 9.02 -5.30 -6.03
CA ILE A 75 8.63 -4.96 -4.67
C ILE A 75 9.84 -4.44 -3.88
N LYS A 76 11.02 -5.04 -4.07
CA LYS A 76 12.25 -4.51 -3.47
C LYS A 76 12.50 -3.06 -3.88
N GLU A 77 12.46 -2.76 -5.18
CA GLU A 77 12.60 -1.39 -5.69
C GLU A 77 11.54 -0.45 -5.09
N PHE A 78 10.28 -0.88 -5.07
CA PHE A 78 9.20 -0.12 -4.41
C PHE A 78 9.45 0.10 -2.93
N LEU A 79 10.05 -0.84 -2.20
CA LEU A 79 10.38 -0.69 -0.77
C LEU A 79 11.61 0.20 -0.54
N GLU A 80 12.41 0.46 -1.57
CA GLU A 80 13.59 1.32 -1.53
C GLU A 80 13.33 2.74 -2.09
N SER A 81 12.23 2.96 -2.82
CA SER A 81 11.92 4.22 -3.51
C SER A 81 11.47 5.38 -2.59
N CYS A 82 12.33 6.34 -2.26
CA CYS A 82 11.96 7.53 -1.46
C CYS A 82 10.92 8.43 -2.14
#